data_AF-A4CTN5-F1
#
_entry.id   AF-A4CTN5-F1
#
_cell.length_a   1.000
_cell.length_b   1.000
_cell.length_c   1.000
_cell.angle_alpha   90.00
_cell.angle_beta   90.00
_cell.angle_gamma   90.00
#
_symmetry.space_group_name_H-M   'P 1'
#
loop_
_entity.id
_entity.type
_entity.pdbx_description
1 polymer ?
#
loop_
_entity_poly.entity_id
_entity_poly.type
_entity_poly.pdbx_seq_one_letter_code
_entity_poly.pdbx_strand_id
1 'polypeptide(L)' 'MSPAYDLILESNGRLITHTVEVADALEAWRLARARYPARIRGVVWRDPQQVHLDHPR' A
#
# COMPACT_ATOMS: atom_id res chain seq x y z
N MET A 1 -14.26 8.84 4.73
CA MET A 1 -13.04 8.68 3.92
C MET A 1 -12.50 7.30 4.20
N SER A 2 -12.18 6.53 3.15
CA SER A 2 -11.53 5.23 3.33
C SER A 2 -10.04 5.44 3.62
N PRO A 3 -9.42 4.72 4.57
CA PRO A 3 -7.99 4.83 4.82
C PRO A 3 -7.16 4.42 3.60
N ALA A 4 -6.00 5.05 3.45
CA ALA A 4 -5.02 4.70 2.42
C ALA A 4 -4.09 3.58 2.92
N TYR A 5 -3.78 2.64 2.04
CA TYR A 5 -2.83 1.56 2.28
C TYR A 5 -1.83 1.47 1.14
N ASP A 6 -0.56 1.27 1.49
CA ASP A 6 0.49 0.95 0.54
C ASP A 6 0.62 -0.57 0.37
N LEU A 7 0.44 -1.00 -0.87
CA LEU A 7 0.71 -2.37 -1.32
C LEU A 7 2.20 -2.49 -1.60
N ILE A 8 2.88 -3.40 -0.90
CA ILE A 8 4.29 -3.69 -1.12
C ILE A 8 4.41 -4.81 -2.15
N LEU A 9 4.80 -4.47 -3.38
CA LEU A 9 4.90 -5.40 -4.49
C LEU A 9 6.37 -5.66 -4.83
N GLU A 10 6.71 -6.90 -5.14
CA GLU A 10 8.01 -7.26 -5.71
C GLU A 10 7.94 -7.25 -7.25
N SER A 11 8.97 -6.71 -7.88
CA SER A 11 9.14 -6.68 -9.33
C SER A 11 10.62 -6.75 -9.66
N ASN A 12 11.05 -7.83 -10.32
CA ASN A 12 12.44 -8.02 -10.75
C ASN A 12 13.44 -7.82 -9.59
N GLY A 13 13.14 -8.38 -8.41
CA GLY A 13 14.00 -8.27 -7.24
C GLY A 13 13.97 -6.90 -6.54
N ARG A 14 13.09 -5.99 -6.95
CA ARG A 14 12.87 -4.69 -6.29
C ARG A 14 11.50 -4.62 -5.64
N LEU A 15 11.42 -3.94 -4.50
CA LEU A 15 10.13 -3.59 -3.89
C LEU A 15 9.65 -2.25 -4.43
N ILE A 16 8.38 -2.22 -4.83
CA ILE A 16 7.65 -1.02 -5.26
C ILE A 16 6.38 -0.88 -4.43
N THR A 17 5.89 0.35 -4.28
CA THR A 17 4.69 0.67 -3.50
C THR A 17 3.58 1.19 -4.39
N HIS A 18 2.38 0.64 -4.26
CA HIS A 18 1.17 1.16 -4.90
C HIS A 18 0.13 1.50 -3.83
N THR A 19 -0.36 2.73 -3.80
CA THR A 19 -1.36 3.16 -2.81
C THR A 19 -2.78 2.85 -3.28
N VAL A 20 -3.62 2.36 -2.37
CA VAL A 20 -5.06 2.15 -2.58
C VAL A 20 -5.85 2.68 -1.40
N GLU A 21 -7.08 3.12 -1.64
CA GLU A 21 -8.03 3.49 -0.60
C GLU A 21 -9.09 2.39 -0.47
N VAL A 22 -9.17 1.76 0.70
CA VAL A 22 -10.07 0.63 0.98
C VAL A 22 -10.51 0.67 2.43
N ALA A 23 -11.51 -0.12 2.82
CA ALA A 23 -12.06 -0.08 4.17
C ALA A 23 -11.05 -0.55 5.24
N ASP A 24 -10.24 -1.55 4.93
CA ASP A 24 -9.26 -2.13 5.86
C ASP A 24 -8.08 -2.85 5.15
N ALA A 25 -7.13 -3.32 5.96
CA ALA A 25 -5.93 -4.02 5.48
C ALA A 25 -6.25 -5.37 4.82
N LEU A 26 -7.33 -6.05 5.22
CA LEU A 26 -7.73 -7.33 4.65
C LEU A 26 -8.26 -7.14 3.22
N GLU A 27 -9.04 -6.09 3.00
CA GLU A 27 -9.51 -5.68 1.68
C GLU A 27 -8.33 -5.30 0.78
N ALA A 28 -7.37 -4.51 1.29
CA ALA A 28 -6.14 -4.17 0.55
C ALA A 28 -5.37 -5.44 0.15
N TRP A 29 -5.22 -6.41 1.05
CA TRP A 29 -4.55 -7.68 0.76
C TRP A 29 -5.30 -8.49 -0.30
N ARG A 30 -6.63 -8.61 -0.19
CA ARG A 30 -7.46 -9.34 -1.18
C ARG A 30 -7.36 -8.71 -2.57
N LEU A 31 -7.47 -7.39 -2.65
CA LEU A 31 -7.31 -6.63 -3.88
C LEU A 31 -5.93 -6.87 -4.51
N ALA A 32 -4.87 -6.82 -3.70
CA ALA A 32 -3.51 -7.03 -4.15
C ALA A 32 -3.27 -8.49 -4.59
N ARG A 33 -3.81 -9.47 -3.88
CA ARG A 33 -3.74 -10.89 -4.26
C ARG A 33 -4.47 -11.18 -5.56
N ALA A 34 -5.61 -10.53 -5.81
CA ALA A 34 -6.36 -10.70 -7.05
C ALA A 34 -5.61 -10.13 -8.27
N ARG A 35 -4.96 -8.97 -8.11
CA ARG A 35 -4.26 -8.27 -9.21
C ARG A 35 -2.81 -8.72 -9.39
N TYR A 36 -2.12 -9.05 -8.30
CA TYR A 36 -0.68 -9.29 -8.23
C TYR A 36 -0.34 -10.55 -7.41
N PRO A 37 -0.91 -11.74 -7.73
CA PRO A 37 -0.86 -12.93 -6.88
C PRO A 37 0.56 -13.42 -6.58
N ALA A 38 1.52 -13.25 -7.48
CA ALA A 38 2.91 -13.68 -7.26
C ALA A 38 3.81 -12.57 -6.67
N ARG A 39 3.33 -11.33 -6.64
CA ARG A 39 4.17 -10.14 -6.42
C ARG A 39 3.89 -9.47 -5.07
N ILE A 40 2.69 -9.56 -4.53
CA ILE A 40 2.37 -8.94 -3.24
C ILE A 40 3.18 -9.57 -2.10
N ARG A 41 3.81 -8.72 -1.28
CA ARG A 41 4.62 -9.10 -0.12
C ARG A 41 4.05 -8.57 1.19
N GLY A 42 3.31 -7.47 1.16
CA GLY A 42 2.76 -6.85 2.37
C GLY A 42 1.78 -5.74 2.06
N VAL A 43 1.05 -5.34 3.09
CA VAL A 43 0.17 -4.16 3.09
C VAL A 43 0.54 -3.33 4.31
N VAL A 44 0.71 -2.03 4.12
CA VAL A 44 1.05 -1.08 5.19
C VAL A 44 -0.02 -0.01 5.22
N TRP A 45 -0.58 0.27 6.40
CA TRP A 45 -1.48 1.40 6.58
C TRP A 45 -0.69 2.69 6.43
N ARG A 46 -1.17 3.61 5.58
CA ARG A 46 -0.60 4.94 5.47
C ARG A 46 -1.29 5.83 6.49
N ASP A 47 -0.56 6.14 7.56
CA ASP A 47 -1.04 7.07 8.56
C ASP A 47 -1.27 8.45 7.91
N PRO A 48 -2.50 8.99 7.91
CA PRO A 48 -2.78 10.31 7.36
C PRO A 48 -1.97 11.43 8.03
N GLN A 49 -1.43 11.22 9.22
CA GLN A 49 -0.58 12.20 9.91
C GLN A 49 0.89 12.19 9.39
N GLN A 50 1.35 11.10 8.78
CA GLN A 50 2.72 11.00 8.23
C GLN A 50 2.89 11.73 6.88
N VAL A 51 1.81 11.96 6.13
CA VAL A 51 1.85 12.64 4.82
C VAL A 51 2.25 14.12 4.94
N HIS A 52 2.28 14.68 6.16
CA HIS A 52 2.51 16.10 6.42
C HIS A 52 3.97 16.48 6.76
N LEU A 53 4.95 15.57 6.62
CA LEU A 53 6.35 15.83 7.00
C LEU A 53 7.34 16.00 5.83
N ASP A 54 6.89 15.95 4.58
CA ASP A 54 7.73 16.26 3.40
C ASP A 54 7.59 17.73 2.95
N HIS A 55 7.63 18.67 3.90
CA HIS A 55 7.86 20.08 3.58
C HIS A 55 9.28 20.49 3.99
N PRO A 56 10.24 20.60 3.05
CA PRO A 56 11.49 21.30 3.33
C PRO A 56 11.21 22.81 3.37
N ARG A 57 11.44 23.39 4.56
CA ARG A 57 11.71 24.81 4.90
C ARG A 57 11.05 25.92 4.07
#